data_AF-A0A7W0RF36-F1
#
_entry.id   AF-A0A7W0RF36-F1
#
_cell.length_a   1.000
_cell.length_b   1.000
_cell.length_c   1.000
_cell.angle_alpha   90.00
_cell.angle_beta   90.00
_cell.angle_gamma   90.00
#
_symmetry.space_group_name_H-M   'P 1'
#
loop_
_entity.id
_entity.type
_entity.pdbx_description
1 polymer ?
#
loop_
_entity_poly.entity_id
_entity_poly.type
_entity_poly.pdbx_seq_one_letter_code
_entity_poly.pdbx_strand_id
1 'polypeptide(L)' 'MGVLVAFSGRRGGRSAPPFDSLNVALSVGDEAEAVIENRRRVARAAGFEPWAL' A
#
# COMPACT_ATOMS: atom_id res chain seq x y z
N MET A 1 -11.11 13.12 20.97
CA MET A 1 -9.82 12.67 20.39
C MET A 1 -9.95 11.20 20.05
N GLY A 2 -9.55 10.79 18.84
CA GLY A 2 -9.71 9.42 18.35
C GLY A 2 -8.46 8.93 17.65
N VAL A 3 -8.30 7.62 17.56
CA VAL A 3 -7.21 6.95 16.84
C VAL A 3 -7.84 6.12 15.72
N LEU A 4 -7.27 6.22 14.51
CA LEU A 4 -7.61 5.35 13.39
C LEU A 4 -6.63 4.18 13.35
N VAL A 5 -7.15 2.96 13.31
CA VAL A 5 -6.37 1.74 13.09
C VAL A 5 -6.97 1.01 11.90
N ALA A 6 -6.14 0.66 10.92
CA ALA A 6 -6.57 -0.01 9.70
C ALA A 6 -5.56 -1.08 9.29
N PHE A 7 -6.04 -2.12 8.61
CA PHE A 7 -5.24 -3.19 8.04
C PHE A 7 -5.61 -3.34 6.56
N SER A 8 -4.63 -3.35 5.67
CA SER A 8 -4.86 -3.60 4.25
C SER A 8 -4.96 -5.10 3.97
N GLY A 9 -5.83 -5.47 3.03
CA GLY A 9 -5.82 -6.80 2.40
C GLY A 9 -4.86 -6.84 1.19
N ARG A 10 -4.88 -7.95 0.45
CA ARG A 10 -4.01 -8.15 -0.74
C ARG A 10 -4.60 -7.67 -2.07
N ARG A 11 -5.88 -7.27 -2.11
CA ARG A 11 -6.61 -6.90 -3.33
C ARG A 11 -6.47 -5.42 -3.67
N GLY A 12 -6.62 -5.08 -4.95
CA GLY A 12 -6.76 -3.70 -5.43
C GLY A 12 -5.45 -2.94 -5.65
N GLY A 13 -4.31 -3.63 -5.67
CA GLY A 13 -3.02 -3.01 -5.96
C GLY A 13 -2.53 -3.26 -7.38
N ARG A 14 -1.26 -2.93 -7.61
CA ARG A 14 -0.58 -2.95 -8.91
C ARG A 14 0.57 -3.95 -9.03
N SER A 15 0.99 -4.57 -7.93
CA SER A 15 2.09 -5.54 -7.94
C SER A 15 1.72 -6.77 -8.77
N ALA A 16 2.70 -7.33 -9.48
CA ALA A 16 2.56 -8.58 -10.23
C ALA A 16 2.93 -9.79 -9.35
N PRO A 17 2.63 -11.04 -9.77
CA PRO A 17 3.12 -12.22 -9.09
C PRO A 17 4.66 -12.19 -8.95
N PRO A 18 5.23 -12.61 -7.80
CA PRO A 18 4.58 -13.25 -6.65
C PRO A 18 4.01 -12.28 -5.59
N PHE A 19 4.02 -10.98 -5.88
CA PHE A 19 3.63 -9.92 -4.94
C PHE A 19 2.21 -9.41 -5.18
N ASP A 20 1.44 -10.05 -6.04
CA ASP A 20 0.11 -9.57 -6.41
C ASP A 20 -0.83 -9.46 -5.19
N SER A 21 -1.73 -8.48 -5.13
CA SER A 21 -1.81 -7.27 -5.97
C SER A 21 -1.40 -6.01 -5.21
N LEU A 22 -1.63 -5.93 -3.89
CA LEU A 22 -1.41 -4.76 -3.02
C LEU A 22 -0.25 -4.98 -2.04
N ASN A 23 0.97 -5.15 -2.54
CA ASN A 23 2.15 -5.19 -1.70
C ASN A 23 2.59 -3.76 -1.30
N VAL A 24 2.90 -3.55 -0.02
CA VAL A 24 3.37 -2.26 0.52
C VAL A 24 4.82 -2.32 1.02
N ALA A 25 5.48 -3.47 0.91
CA ALA A 25 6.85 -3.67 1.37
C ALA A 25 7.87 -3.30 0.29
N LEU A 26 8.81 -2.40 0.63
CA LEU A 26 9.88 -1.93 -0.27
C LEU A 26 11.12 -2.83 -0.27
N SER A 27 11.22 -3.80 0.64
CA SER A 27 12.46 -4.56 0.89
C SER A 27 12.42 -6.02 0.44
N VAL A 28 11.39 -6.42 -0.31
CA VAL A 28 11.14 -7.83 -0.66
C VAL A 28 11.41 -8.16 -2.14
N GLY A 29 11.92 -7.18 -2.91
CA GLY A 29 12.25 -7.36 -4.33
C GLY A 29 11.08 -7.14 -5.29
N ASP A 30 10.00 -6.51 -4.85
CA ASP A 30 8.92 -6.06 -5.73
C ASP A 30 9.33 -4.79 -6.50
N GLU A 31 8.59 -4.48 -7.57
CA GLU A 31 8.81 -3.28 -8.36
C GLU A 31 8.43 -2.03 -7.55
N ALA A 32 9.36 -1.08 -7.48
CA ALA A 32 9.29 0.01 -6.51
C ALA A 32 8.11 0.94 -6.79
N GLU A 33 7.83 1.24 -8.05
CA GLU A 33 6.75 2.10 -8.51
C GLU A 33 5.37 1.50 -8.17
N ALA A 34 5.20 0.18 -8.32
CA ALA A 34 4.01 -0.55 -7.92
C ALA A 34 3.80 -0.49 -6.41
N VAL A 35 4.86 -0.69 -5.62
CA VAL A 35 4.80 -0.58 -4.15
C VAL A 35 4.46 0.85 -3.73
N ILE A 36 5.07 1.87 -4.33
CA ILE A 36 4.79 3.27 -4.04
C ILE A 36 3.31 3.57 -4.35
N GLU A 37 2.80 3.18 -5.52
CA GLU A 37 1.38 3.37 -5.87
C GLU A 37 0.45 2.63 -4.90
N ASN A 38 0.80 1.42 -4.45
CA ASN A 38 0.04 0.68 -3.45
C ASN A 38 0.00 1.42 -2.10
N ARG A 39 1.13 1.98 -1.63
CA ARG A 39 1.17 2.82 -0.42
C ARG A 39 0.27 4.06 -0.58
N ARG A 40 0.29 4.72 -1.75
CA ARG A 40 -0.61 5.86 -2.04
C ARG A 40 -2.09 5.46 -1.99
N ARG A 41 -2.43 4.24 -2.44
CA ARG A 41 -3.80 3.71 -2.37
C ARG A 41 -4.23 3.46 -0.93
N VAL A 42 -3.36 2.86 -0.12
CA VAL A 42 -3.64 2.61 1.31
C VAL A 42 -3.80 3.92 2.07
N ALA A 43 -2.91 4.90 1.87
CA ALA A 43 -3.00 6.21 2.49
C ALA A 43 -4.34 6.89 2.17
N ARG A 44 -4.70 6.98 0.88
CA ARG A 44 -5.97 7.57 0.43
C ARG A 44 -7.18 6.85 1.02
N ALA A 45 -7.17 5.51 1.07
CA ALA A 45 -8.27 4.73 1.64
C ALA A 45 -8.43 4.95 3.15
N ALA A 46 -7.35 5.26 3.86
CA ALA A 46 -7.34 5.60 5.27
C ALA A 46 -7.54 7.12 5.54
N GLY A 47 -7.70 7.95 4.51
CA GLY A 47 -7.88 9.40 4.65
C GLY A 47 -6.59 10.18 4.94
N PHE A 48 -5.43 9.61 4.62
CA PHE A 48 -4.12 10.25 4.78
C PHE A 48 -3.52 10.69 3.45
N GLU A 49 -2.66 11.70 3.53
CA GLU A 49 -1.81 12.08 2.41
C GLU A 49 -0.77 10.98 2.12
N PRO A 50 -0.41 10.74 0.85
CA PRO A 50 0.39 9.58 0.47
C PRO A 50 1.83 9.58 1.01
N TRP A 51 2.34 10.74 1.42
CA TRP A 51 3.67 10.88 2.04
C TRP A 51 3.68 10.50 3.53
N ALA A 52 2.52 10.20 4.12
CA ALA A 52 2.42 9.77 5.51
C ALA A 52 2.74 8.27 5.73
N LEU A 53 2.95 7.49 4.65
CA LEU A 53 3.22 6.05 4.68
C LEU A 53 4.61 5.67 4.17
#